data_AF-A0A285YWE7-F1
#
_entry.id   AF-A0A285YWE7-F1
#
_cell.length_a   1.000
_cell.length_b   1.000
_cell.length_c   1.000
_cell.angle_alpha   90.00
_cell.angle_beta   90.00
_cell.angle_gamma   90.00
#
_symmetry.space_group_name_H-M   'P 1'
#
loop_
_entity.id
_entity.type
_entity.pdbx_description
1 polymer ?
#
loop_
_entity_poly.entity_id
_entity_poly.type
_entity_poly.pdbx_seq_one_letter_code
_entity_poly.pdbx_strand_id
1 'polypeptide(L)'
;MPPREKPVAPADPPPARTPLDAALEPTALVRADAVGEGEPQPGEPAAESATCPFCGGEVTPRDDRCPRCAAKVVPPGVKPIEDMRGKARTVYVMQALALLCGFPALLGLAMAYGNRGDARDTWLDSHFDWQIDTFWGVFYFWLCGMAVLFVGDHFLGDGLLGHGPATLVMFAAGAWYIARLVKGWTRLSDGDPVTDY
;
A
#
# COMPACT_ATOMS: atom_id res chain seq x y z
N MET A 1 -4.97 -61.31 44.70
CA MET A 1 -5.18 -60.83 43.32
C MET A 1 -4.73 -59.38 43.30
N PRO A 2 -3.66 -59.00 42.57
CA PRO A 2 -3.21 -57.61 42.59
C PRO A 2 -4.25 -56.69 41.91
N PRO A 3 -4.39 -55.43 42.36
CA PRO A 3 -5.34 -54.49 41.77
C PRO A 3 -4.97 -54.20 40.31
N ARG A 4 -5.97 -54.31 39.43
CA ARG A 4 -5.83 -54.08 37.99
C ARG A 4 -5.70 -52.58 37.73
N GLU A 5 -4.50 -52.09 37.43
CA GLU A 5 -4.28 -50.69 37.03
C GLU A 5 -5.04 -50.39 35.73
N LYS A 6 -5.80 -49.29 35.71
CA LYS A 6 -6.53 -48.84 34.52
C LYS A 6 -5.56 -48.17 33.54
N PRO A 7 -5.67 -48.43 32.23
CA PRO A 7 -4.85 -47.74 31.23
C PRO A 7 -5.10 -46.22 31.30
N VAL A 8 -4.04 -45.44 31.48
CA VAL A 8 -4.06 -43.99 31.33
C VAL A 8 -4.13 -43.70 29.82
N ALA A 9 -5.15 -42.97 29.38
CA ALA A 9 -5.26 -42.53 28.00
C ALA A 9 -4.05 -41.63 27.65
N PRO A 10 -3.45 -41.76 26.46
CA PRO A 10 -2.38 -40.87 26.03
C PRO A 10 -2.89 -39.43 26.05
N ALA A 11 -2.08 -38.51 26.60
CA ALA A 11 -2.39 -37.09 26.60
C ALA A 11 -2.61 -36.59 25.17
N ASP A 12 -3.59 -35.69 25.00
CA ASP A 12 -3.82 -35.03 23.71
C ASP A 12 -2.52 -34.36 23.23
N PRO A 13 -2.18 -34.48 21.93
CA PRO A 13 -1.05 -33.76 21.37
C PRO A 13 -1.28 -32.24 21.57
N PRO A 14 -0.21 -31.47 21.83
CA PRO A 14 -0.32 -30.03 21.94
C PRO A 14 -0.97 -29.45 20.67
N PRO A 15 -1.78 -28.38 20.79
CA PRO A 15 -2.43 -27.78 19.63
C PRO A 15 -1.36 -27.42 18.60
N ALA A 16 -1.60 -27.80 17.34
CA ALA A 16 -0.73 -27.42 16.24
C ALA A 16 -0.64 -25.89 16.21
N ARG A 17 0.58 -25.35 16.38
CA ARG A 17 0.84 -23.92 16.26
C ARG A 17 0.34 -23.45 14.91
N THR A 18 -0.53 -22.46 14.92
CA THR A 18 -1.02 -21.81 13.69
C THR A 18 0.18 -21.19 12.97
N PRO A 19 0.18 -21.09 11.63
CA PRO A 19 1.30 -20.49 10.89
C PRO A 19 1.53 -19.00 11.22
N LEU A 20 0.62 -18.37 11.96
CA LEU A 20 0.61 -16.93 12.24
C LEU A 20 1.47 -16.55 13.46
N ASP A 21 1.77 -17.52 14.33
CA ASP A 21 2.57 -17.36 15.54
C ASP A 21 4.05 -17.79 15.37
N ALA A 22 4.43 -18.20 14.15
CA ALA A 22 5.83 -18.39 13.79
C ALA A 22 6.52 -17.02 13.68
N ALA A 23 7.63 -16.85 14.40
CA ALA A 23 8.51 -15.70 14.20
C ALA A 23 8.87 -15.62 12.71
N LEU A 24 8.58 -14.49 12.08
CA LEU A 24 9.00 -14.21 10.70
C LEU A 24 10.51 -14.35 10.64
N GLU A 25 10.99 -15.49 10.16
CA GLU A 25 12.41 -15.65 9.92
C GLU A 25 12.83 -14.60 8.87
N PRO A 26 13.95 -13.88 9.07
CA PRO A 26 14.41 -12.85 8.13
C PRO A 26 14.71 -13.41 6.72
N THR A 27 14.65 -14.73 6.57
CA THR A 27 14.71 -15.50 5.33
C THR A 27 13.48 -15.30 4.42
N ALA A 28 12.41 -14.64 4.87
CA ALA A 28 11.27 -14.27 4.02
C ALA A 28 11.61 -13.23 2.94
N LEU A 29 12.75 -12.56 3.04
CA LEU A 29 13.36 -11.88 1.90
C LEU A 29 14.07 -12.93 1.05
N VAL A 30 13.32 -13.50 0.09
CA VAL A 30 13.90 -14.33 -0.97
C VAL A 30 15.01 -13.52 -1.62
N ARG A 31 16.24 -13.95 -1.35
CA ARG A 31 17.43 -13.43 -2.02
C ARG A 31 17.25 -13.72 -3.51
N ALA A 32 17.50 -12.71 -4.35
CA ALA A 32 17.20 -12.74 -5.78
C ALA A 32 17.90 -13.87 -6.56
N ASP A 33 18.81 -14.62 -5.94
CA ASP A 33 19.50 -15.80 -6.46
C ASP A 33 18.70 -17.11 -6.33
N ALA A 34 17.55 -17.12 -5.62
CA ALA A 34 16.73 -18.33 -5.45
C ALA A 34 15.57 -18.48 -6.46
N VAL A 35 15.42 -17.56 -7.42
CA VAL A 35 14.53 -17.76 -8.58
C VAL A 35 15.24 -18.73 -9.52
N GLY A 36 14.82 -19.98 -9.47
CA GLY A 36 15.38 -21.09 -10.24
C GLY A 36 15.49 -20.79 -11.73
N GLU A 37 16.45 -21.47 -12.34
CA GLU A 37 16.69 -21.59 -13.77
C GLU A 37 15.46 -22.18 -14.46
N GLY A 38 14.38 -21.41 -14.59
CA GLY A 38 13.25 -21.74 -15.43
C GLY A 38 13.67 -21.51 -16.87
N GLU A 39 13.71 -22.59 -17.67
CA GLU A 39 13.88 -22.50 -19.11
C GLU A 39 12.89 -21.47 -19.69
N PRO A 40 13.37 -20.47 -20.45
CA PRO A 40 12.51 -19.39 -20.93
C PRO A 40 11.47 -19.93 -21.91
N GLN A 41 10.19 -19.60 -21.65
CA GLN A 41 9.09 -19.92 -22.56
C GLN A 41 9.31 -19.24 -23.92
N PRO A 42 9.18 -19.96 -25.05
CA PRO A 42 9.40 -19.39 -26.38
C PRO A 42 8.22 -18.49 -26.74
N GLY A 43 8.39 -17.17 -26.60
CA GLY A 43 7.39 -16.19 -27.05
C GLY A 43 7.21 -14.97 -26.15
N GLU A 44 7.72 -15.00 -24.92
CA GLU A 44 7.80 -13.80 -24.07
C GLU A 44 9.00 -12.97 -24.55
N PRO A 45 8.86 -11.68 -24.91
CA PRO A 45 10.01 -10.85 -25.23
C PRO A 45 10.91 -10.81 -24.00
N ALA A 46 12.08 -11.46 -24.10
CA ALA A 46 13.12 -11.41 -23.10
C ALA A 46 13.30 -9.95 -22.69
N ALA A 47 13.14 -9.67 -21.40
CA ALA A 47 13.22 -8.33 -20.84
C ALA A 47 14.39 -7.57 -21.47
N GLU A 48 14.03 -6.55 -22.24
CA GLU A 48 14.81 -5.84 -23.25
C GLU A 48 16.26 -5.59 -22.79
N SER A 49 17.22 -6.37 -23.30
CA SER A 49 18.64 -6.14 -23.03
C SER A 49 19.07 -4.83 -23.70
N ALA A 50 19.77 -3.97 -22.95
CA ALA A 50 20.22 -2.68 -23.44
C ALA A 50 21.73 -2.65 -23.64
N THR A 51 22.17 -1.80 -24.56
CA THR A 51 23.60 -1.60 -24.82
C THR A 51 24.19 -0.57 -23.87
N CYS A 52 25.28 -0.91 -23.19
CA CYS A 52 26.02 0.00 -22.32
C CYS A 52 26.60 1.16 -23.14
N PRO A 53 26.32 2.44 -22.78
CA PRO A 53 26.79 3.61 -23.55
C PRO A 53 28.30 3.82 -23.46
N PHE A 54 28.98 3.20 -22.49
CA PHE A 54 30.42 3.39 -22.28
C PHE A 54 31.28 2.40 -23.08
N CYS A 55 30.82 1.15 -23.25
CA CYS A 55 31.64 0.08 -23.81
C CYS A 55 30.94 -0.77 -24.87
N GLY A 56 29.65 -0.54 -25.14
CA GLY A 56 28.88 -1.34 -26.08
C GLY A 56 28.50 -2.74 -25.57
N GLY A 57 28.77 -3.07 -24.31
CA GLY A 57 28.41 -4.37 -23.72
C GLY A 57 26.91 -4.51 -23.49
N GLU A 58 26.40 -5.73 -23.49
CA GLU A 58 25.01 -6.04 -23.15
C GLU A 58 24.78 -5.88 -21.64
N VAL A 59 23.65 -5.27 -21.27
CA VAL A 59 23.22 -5.01 -19.89
C VAL A 59 21.82 -5.57 -19.73
N THR A 60 21.62 -6.44 -18.74
CA THR A 60 20.30 -6.99 -18.41
C THR A 60 19.65 -6.20 -17.26
N PRO A 61 18.32 -6.32 -17.06
CA PRO A 61 17.64 -5.70 -15.91
C PRO A 61 18.17 -6.12 -14.53
N ARG A 62 18.96 -7.20 -14.45
CA ARG A 62 19.57 -7.71 -13.21
C ARG A 62 20.92 -7.06 -12.88
N ASP A 63 21.54 -6.36 -13.84
CA ASP A 63 22.90 -5.82 -13.74
C ASP A 63 22.88 -4.35 -13.27
N ASP A 64 23.38 -4.06 -12.05
CA ASP A 64 23.60 -2.69 -11.55
C ASP A 64 24.86 -2.03 -12.16
N ARG A 65 25.74 -2.88 -12.70
CA ARG A 65 26.98 -2.53 -13.38
C ARG A 65 27.14 -3.38 -14.63
N CYS A 66 27.67 -2.77 -15.68
CA CYS A 66 27.94 -3.49 -16.92
C CYS A 66 28.98 -4.60 -16.68
N PRO A 67 28.71 -5.87 -17.01
CA PRO A 67 29.65 -6.98 -16.82
C PRO A 67 30.97 -6.81 -17.57
N ARG A 68 30.95 -6.03 -18.66
CA ARG A 68 32.11 -5.84 -19.55
C ARG A 68 33.08 -4.76 -19.07
N CYS A 69 32.58 -3.67 -18.48
CA CYS A 69 33.42 -2.52 -18.10
C CYS A 69 33.27 -2.06 -16.65
N ALA A 70 32.40 -2.72 -15.87
CA ALA A 70 32.05 -2.37 -14.50
C ALA A 70 31.48 -0.94 -14.30
N ALA A 71 31.16 -0.22 -15.38
CA ALA A 71 30.48 1.07 -15.29
C ALA A 71 29.09 0.88 -14.68
N LYS A 72 28.72 1.74 -13.72
CA LYS A 72 27.37 1.77 -13.14
C LYS A 72 26.39 2.21 -14.23
N VAL A 73 25.41 1.35 -14.52
CA VAL A 73 24.41 1.56 -15.57
C VAL A 73 23.02 1.46 -14.94
N VAL A 74 22.07 2.25 -15.44
CA VAL A 74 20.67 2.14 -15.01
C VAL A 74 20.05 0.99 -15.81
N PRO A 75 19.59 -0.10 -15.16
CA PRO A 75 19.04 -1.24 -15.87
C PRO A 75 17.81 -0.83 -16.71
N PRO A 76 17.70 -1.31 -17.96
CA PRO A 76 16.54 -1.04 -18.81
C PRO A 76 15.28 -1.67 -18.20
N GLY A 77 14.18 -0.91 -18.17
CA GLY A 77 12.86 -1.44 -17.79
C GLY A 77 12.57 -1.56 -16.28
N VAL A 78 13.54 -1.35 -15.39
CA VAL A 78 13.26 -1.29 -13.94
C VAL A 78 12.74 0.10 -13.59
N LYS A 79 11.43 0.24 -13.34
CA LYS A 79 10.89 1.47 -12.71
C LYS A 79 11.55 1.60 -11.32
N PRO A 80 12.35 2.65 -11.05
CA PRO A 80 12.98 2.79 -9.74
C PRO A 80 11.89 2.90 -8.67
N ILE A 81 12.02 2.16 -7.56
CA ILE A 81 11.12 2.30 -6.39
C ILE A 81 11.01 3.77 -5.96
N GLU A 82 12.07 4.56 -6.18
CA GLU A 82 12.12 6.01 -5.95
C GLU A 82 11.12 6.80 -6.80
N ASP A 83 10.93 6.44 -8.08
CA ASP A 83 9.92 7.06 -8.96
C ASP A 83 8.51 6.79 -8.41
N MET A 84 8.25 5.55 -8.00
CA MET A 84 6.96 5.15 -7.44
C MET A 84 6.69 5.81 -6.08
N ARG A 85 7.71 5.92 -5.23
CA ARG A 85 7.63 6.70 -3.99
C ARG A 85 7.32 8.17 -4.29
N GLY A 86 7.91 8.73 -5.35
CA GLY A 86 7.59 10.08 -5.85
C GLY A 86 6.13 10.24 -6.28
N LYS A 87 5.57 9.24 -6.96
CA LYS A 87 4.16 9.21 -7.36
C LYS A 87 3.24 9.12 -6.14
N ALA A 88 3.50 8.20 -5.22
CA ALA A 88 2.74 8.10 -3.96
C ALA A 88 2.79 9.42 -3.16
N ARG A 89 3.96 10.06 -3.09
CA ARG A 89 4.11 11.37 -2.44
C ARG A 89 3.27 12.44 -3.11
N THR A 90 3.26 12.47 -4.45
CA THR A 90 2.44 13.41 -5.22
C THR A 90 0.96 13.22 -4.93
N VAL A 91 0.49 11.98 -4.81
CA VAL A 91 -0.91 11.69 -4.46
C VAL A 91 -1.24 12.20 -3.06
N TYR A 92 -0.39 12.00 -2.05
CA TYR A 92 -0.61 12.58 -0.72
C TYR A 92 -0.68 14.11 -0.75
N VAL A 93 0.19 14.78 -1.53
CA VAL A 93 0.14 16.24 -1.67
C VAL A 93 -1.16 16.67 -2.35
N MET A 94 -1.59 15.96 -3.38
CA MET A 94 -2.85 16.23 -4.08
C MET A 94 -4.05 16.10 -3.11
N GLN A 95 -4.02 15.07 -2.27
CA GLN A 95 -5.03 14.84 -1.23
C GLN A 95 -5.00 15.91 -0.13
N ALA A 96 -3.81 16.37 0.28
CA ALA A 96 -3.69 17.49 1.21
C ALA A 96 -4.23 18.80 0.60
N LEU A 97 -3.96 19.06 -0.67
CA LEU A 97 -4.53 20.20 -1.41
C LEU A 97 -6.05 20.10 -1.56
N ALA A 98 -6.59 18.88 -1.53
CA ALA A 98 -8.03 18.66 -1.60
C ALA A 98 -8.81 19.26 -0.42
N LEU A 99 -8.13 19.50 0.72
CA LEU A 99 -8.70 20.23 1.86
C LEU A 99 -9.05 21.68 1.53
N LEU A 100 -8.34 22.30 0.58
CA LEU A 100 -8.55 23.70 0.18
C LEU A 100 -9.57 23.82 -0.95
N CYS A 101 -9.49 22.92 -1.92
CA CYS A 101 -10.38 22.84 -3.06
C CYS A 101 -10.67 21.37 -3.28
N GLY A 102 -11.91 20.88 -3.28
CA GLY A 102 -12.18 19.43 -3.33
C GLY A 102 -11.75 18.70 -4.62
N PHE A 103 -11.52 19.41 -5.71
CA PHE A 103 -11.22 18.83 -7.03
C PHE A 103 -9.94 17.97 -7.11
N PRO A 104 -8.78 18.36 -6.52
CA PRO A 104 -7.57 17.56 -6.50
C PRO A 104 -7.75 16.18 -5.86
N ALA A 105 -8.77 15.95 -5.01
CA ALA A 105 -9.05 14.61 -4.47
C ALA A 105 -9.31 13.58 -5.58
N LEU A 106 -10.06 13.96 -6.62
CA LEU A 106 -10.39 13.07 -7.75
C LEU A 106 -9.16 12.78 -8.60
N LEU A 107 -8.32 13.78 -8.84
CA LEU A 107 -7.07 13.59 -9.58
C LEU A 107 -6.09 12.70 -8.80
N GLY A 108 -5.99 12.91 -7.48
CA GLY A 108 -5.20 12.05 -6.60
C GLY A 108 -5.71 10.61 -6.60
N LEU A 109 -7.03 10.41 -6.56
CA LEU A 109 -7.64 9.09 -6.64
C LEU A 109 -7.34 8.38 -7.97
N ALA A 110 -7.48 9.09 -9.09
CA ALA A 110 -7.18 8.54 -10.41
C ALA A 110 -5.71 8.12 -10.51
N MET A 111 -4.79 8.94 -9.99
CA MET A 111 -3.37 8.59 -9.92
C MET A 111 -3.11 7.39 -9.02
N ALA A 112 -3.81 7.26 -7.89
CA ALA A 112 -3.66 6.12 -7.00
C ALA A 112 -4.07 4.81 -7.69
N TYR A 113 -5.25 4.77 -8.31
CA TYR A 113 -5.69 3.59 -9.06
C TYR A 113 -4.79 3.27 -10.26
N GLY A 114 -4.35 4.29 -11.00
CA GLY A 114 -3.47 4.11 -12.15
C GLY A 114 -2.10 3.52 -11.78
N ASN A 115 -1.54 3.91 -10.63
CA ASN A 115 -0.24 3.43 -10.17
C ASN A 115 -0.29 2.20 -9.27
N ARG A 116 -1.46 1.83 -8.73
CA ARG A 116 -1.62 0.65 -7.88
C ARG A 116 -1.15 -0.63 -8.59
N GLY A 117 -1.51 -0.80 -9.86
CA GLY A 117 -1.12 -1.99 -10.63
C GLY A 117 0.40 -2.14 -10.78
N ASP A 118 1.10 -1.02 -10.97
CA ASP A 118 2.56 -1.00 -11.10
C ASP A 118 3.29 -1.11 -9.76
N ALA A 119 2.61 -0.85 -8.64
CA ALA A 119 3.18 -0.92 -7.30
C ALA A 119 3.05 -2.29 -6.65
N ARG A 120 2.39 -3.25 -7.32
CA ARG A 120 2.24 -4.63 -6.86
C ARG A 120 3.60 -5.26 -6.57
N ASP A 121 3.60 -6.17 -5.60
CA ASP A 121 4.81 -6.84 -5.11
C ASP A 121 5.85 -5.88 -4.46
N THR A 122 5.43 -4.66 -4.12
CA THR A 122 6.24 -3.70 -3.35
C THR A 122 5.49 -3.20 -2.11
N TRP A 123 6.22 -2.68 -1.13
CA TRP A 123 5.62 -2.05 0.06
C TRP A 123 4.79 -0.80 -0.28
N LEU A 124 4.97 -0.21 -1.48
CA LEU A 124 4.20 0.95 -1.94
C LEU A 124 2.75 0.60 -2.32
N ASP A 125 2.43 -0.67 -2.59
CA ASP A 125 1.06 -1.11 -2.85
C ASP A 125 0.13 -0.72 -1.69
N SER A 126 0.60 -0.96 -0.45
CA SER A 126 -0.12 -0.57 0.77
C SER A 126 -0.39 0.93 0.88
N HIS A 127 0.48 1.78 0.32
CA HIS A 127 0.28 3.23 0.32
C HIS A 127 -0.80 3.63 -0.69
N PHE A 128 -0.86 3.01 -1.85
CA PHE A 128 -1.91 3.30 -2.82
C PHE A 128 -3.27 2.82 -2.32
N ASP A 129 -3.32 1.66 -1.66
CA ASP A 129 -4.54 1.15 -1.04
C ASP A 129 -5.01 2.05 0.11
N TRP A 130 -4.10 2.45 1.01
CA TRP A 130 -4.40 3.41 2.08
C TRP A 130 -4.95 4.75 1.54
N GLN A 131 -4.39 5.26 0.44
CA GLN A 131 -4.83 6.50 -0.19
C GLN A 131 -6.22 6.37 -0.83
N ILE A 132 -6.52 5.23 -1.42
CA ILE A 132 -7.84 4.90 -1.99
C ILE A 132 -8.88 4.80 -0.86
N ASP A 133 -8.58 4.07 0.21
CA ASP A 133 -9.48 3.89 1.36
C ASP A 133 -9.74 5.20 2.09
N THR A 134 -8.73 6.06 2.17
CA THR A 134 -8.85 7.39 2.78
C THR A 134 -9.80 8.28 1.96
N PHE A 135 -9.74 8.21 0.62
CA PHE A 135 -10.70 8.90 -0.25
C PHE A 135 -12.12 8.38 -0.02
N TRP A 136 -12.33 7.07 -0.04
CA TRP A 136 -13.68 6.50 0.10
C TRP A 136 -14.28 6.76 1.49
N GLY A 137 -13.46 6.71 2.54
CA GLY A 137 -13.94 7.03 3.88
C GLY A 137 -14.31 8.50 4.04
N VAL A 138 -13.52 9.45 3.52
CA VAL A 138 -13.91 10.87 3.56
C VAL A 138 -15.13 11.17 2.68
N PHE A 139 -15.25 10.49 1.53
CA PHE A 139 -16.42 10.58 0.67
C PHE A 139 -17.68 10.06 1.37
N TYR A 140 -17.59 8.95 2.10
CA TYR A 140 -18.69 8.43 2.91
C TYR A 140 -19.08 9.40 4.03
N PHE A 141 -18.11 9.95 4.76
CA PHE A 141 -18.38 10.97 5.77
C PHE A 141 -19.07 12.20 5.17
N TRP A 142 -18.63 12.66 4.01
CA TRP A 142 -19.26 13.76 3.30
C TRP A 142 -20.72 13.46 2.93
N LEU A 143 -21.00 12.27 2.38
CA LEU A 143 -22.37 11.83 2.10
C LEU A 143 -23.24 11.79 3.36
N CYS A 144 -22.72 11.26 4.47
CA CYS A 144 -23.42 11.25 5.75
C CYS A 144 -23.68 12.67 6.27
N GLY A 145 -22.70 13.57 6.19
CA GLY A 145 -22.85 14.97 6.56
C GLY A 145 -23.94 15.67 5.74
N MET A 146 -23.95 15.46 4.43
CA MET A 146 -24.98 16.00 3.54
C MET A 146 -26.38 15.44 3.85
N ALA A 147 -26.49 14.14 4.15
CA ALA A 147 -27.75 13.54 4.56
C ALA A 147 -28.26 14.13 5.89
N VAL A 148 -27.36 14.30 6.87
CA VAL A 148 -27.69 14.93 8.17
C VAL A 148 -28.06 16.40 7.98
N LEU A 149 -27.38 17.15 7.10
CA LEU A 149 -27.78 18.52 6.76
C LEU A 149 -29.18 18.55 6.17
N PHE A 150 -29.45 17.71 5.17
CA PHE A 150 -30.74 17.71 4.47
C PHE A 150 -31.89 17.37 5.41
N VAL A 151 -31.73 16.35 6.26
CA VAL A 151 -32.73 15.99 7.27
C VAL A 151 -32.82 17.06 8.37
N GLY A 152 -31.70 17.58 8.84
CA GLY A 152 -31.66 18.62 9.86
C GLY A 152 -32.39 19.90 9.42
N ASP A 153 -32.11 20.35 8.20
CA ASP A 153 -32.72 21.54 7.60
C ASP A 153 -34.23 21.33 7.39
N HIS A 154 -34.64 20.18 6.84
CA HIS A 154 -36.06 19.90 6.61
C HIS A 154 -36.91 19.69 7.86
N PHE A 155 -36.36 19.07 8.92
CA PHE A 155 -37.15 18.69 10.10
C PHE A 155 -36.93 19.59 11.32
N LEU A 156 -35.74 20.17 11.49
CA LEU A 156 -35.39 21.03 12.63
C LEU A 156 -35.27 22.52 12.26
N GLY A 157 -35.33 22.86 10.97
CA GLY A 157 -35.23 24.22 10.42
C GLY A 157 -33.80 24.74 10.30
N ASP A 158 -33.66 25.88 9.59
CA ASP A 158 -32.40 26.52 9.15
C ASP A 158 -31.51 27.10 10.28
N GLY A 159 -31.73 26.65 11.52
CA GLY A 159 -31.05 27.13 12.72
C GLY A 159 -29.83 26.31 13.11
N LEU A 160 -29.14 26.76 14.16
CA LEU A 160 -28.02 26.05 14.77
C LEU A 160 -28.39 24.62 15.23
N LEU A 161 -29.66 24.38 15.55
CA LEU A 161 -30.19 23.06 15.91
C LEU A 161 -30.31 22.11 14.70
N GLY A 162 -30.55 22.63 13.49
CA GLY A 162 -30.61 21.84 12.26
C GLY A 162 -29.23 21.58 11.65
N HIS A 163 -28.39 22.61 11.55
CA HIS A 163 -27.05 22.48 10.95
C HIS A 163 -25.96 22.00 11.92
N GLY A 164 -26.16 22.18 13.23
CA GLY A 164 -25.19 21.84 14.27
C GLY A 164 -24.67 20.40 14.19
N PRO A 165 -25.55 19.38 14.13
CA PRO A 165 -25.14 17.97 14.06
C PRO A 165 -24.25 17.68 12.84
N ALA A 166 -24.59 18.20 11.67
CA ALA A 166 -23.79 18.00 10.48
C ALA A 166 -22.43 18.70 10.56
N THR A 167 -22.38 19.88 11.17
CA THR A 167 -21.12 20.61 11.36
C THR A 167 -20.15 19.78 12.20
N LEU A 168 -20.62 19.13 13.28
CA LEU A 168 -19.81 18.23 14.10
C LEU A 168 -19.29 17.02 13.30
N VAL A 169 -20.13 16.42 12.47
CA VAL A 169 -19.72 15.30 11.60
C VAL A 169 -18.63 15.74 10.62
N MET A 170 -18.75 16.92 10.01
CA MET A 170 -17.74 17.45 9.08
C MET A 170 -16.41 17.75 9.78
N PHE A 171 -16.44 18.32 10.98
CA PHE A 171 -15.21 18.55 11.76
C PHE A 171 -14.53 17.24 12.16
N ALA A 172 -15.30 16.25 12.63
CA ALA A 172 -14.76 14.94 12.98
C ALA A 172 -14.16 14.23 11.74
N ALA A 173 -14.84 14.30 10.59
CA ALA A 173 -14.36 13.77 9.33
C ALA A 173 -13.06 14.45 8.86
N GLY A 174 -12.99 15.78 8.96
CA GLY A 174 -11.78 16.54 8.62
C GLY A 174 -10.60 16.18 9.52
N ALA A 175 -10.81 16.09 10.83
CA ALA A 175 -9.77 15.67 11.77
C ALA A 175 -9.29 14.24 11.50
N TRP A 176 -10.22 13.32 11.25
CA TRP A 176 -9.91 11.93 10.88
C TRP A 176 -9.11 11.85 9.56
N TYR A 177 -9.49 12.63 8.54
CA TYR A 177 -8.82 12.67 7.25
C TYR A 177 -7.38 13.19 7.38
N ILE A 178 -7.19 14.29 8.11
CA ILE A 178 -5.86 14.85 8.38
C ILE A 178 -4.99 13.83 9.14
N ALA A 179 -5.54 13.18 10.17
CA ALA A 179 -4.82 12.17 10.93
C ALA A 179 -4.34 11.01 10.04
N ARG A 180 -5.16 10.60 9.05
CA ARG A 180 -4.76 9.56 8.09
C ARG A 180 -3.72 10.03 7.08
N LEU A 181 -3.81 11.26 6.60
CA LEU A 181 -2.79 11.84 5.72
C LEU A 181 -1.44 11.91 6.41
N VAL A 182 -1.39 12.43 7.64
CA VAL A 182 -0.16 12.51 8.44
C VAL A 182 0.42 11.12 8.67
N LYS A 183 -0.41 10.16 9.10
CA LYS A 183 0.01 8.77 9.34
C LYS A 183 0.60 8.11 8.10
N GLY A 184 -0.04 8.27 6.94
CA GLY A 184 0.43 7.73 5.67
C GLY A 184 1.73 8.40 5.20
N TRP A 185 1.80 9.74 5.31
CA TRP A 185 2.97 10.51 4.94
C TRP A 185 4.20 10.16 5.78
N THR A 186 4.04 10.01 7.09
CA THR A 186 5.14 9.64 8.00
C THR A 186 5.70 8.28 7.60
N ARG A 187 4.85 7.26 7.44
CA ARG A 187 5.29 5.92 7.00
C ARG A 187 5.95 5.94 5.62
N LEU A 188 5.43 6.72 4.68
CA LEU A 188 6.03 6.86 3.34
C LEU A 188 7.43 7.50 3.42
N SER A 189 7.63 8.42 4.35
CA SER A 189 8.91 9.08 4.60
C SER A 189 9.90 8.11 5.23
N ASP A 190 9.45 7.32 6.20
CA ASP A 190 10.24 6.29 6.89
C ASP A 190 10.58 5.10 5.97
N GLY A 191 9.80 4.89 4.90
CA GLY A 191 9.98 3.79 3.96
C GLY A 191 9.29 2.49 4.39
N ASP A 192 8.29 2.62 5.27
CA ASP A 192 7.55 1.50 5.83
C ASP A 192 6.19 1.30 5.14
N PRO A 193 5.70 0.06 5.04
CA PRO A 193 4.35 -0.23 4.56
C PRO A 193 3.27 0.27 5.54
N VAL A 194 2.07 0.51 5.04
CA VAL A 194 0.89 0.79 5.85
C VAL A 194 0.18 -0.53 6.16
N THR A 195 0.22 -0.97 7.42
CA THR A 195 -0.35 -2.26 7.86
C THR A 195 -1.70 -2.12 8.57
N ASP A 196 -2.08 -0.91 8.92
CA ASP A 196 -3.32 -0.63 9.64
C ASP A 196 -4.40 -0.36 8.61
N TYR A 197 -5.21 -1.36 8.27
CA TYR A 197 -6.42 -1.21 7.43
C TYR A 197 -7.66 -0.99 8.31
#